data_AF-A0A846DJ65-F1
#
_entry.id   AF-A0A846DJ65-F1
#
_cell.length_a   1.000
_cell.length_b   1.000
_cell.length_c   1.000
_cell.angle_alpha   90.00
_cell.angle_beta   90.00
_cell.angle_gamma   90.00
#
_symmetry.space_group_name_H-M   'P 1'
#
loop_
_entity.id
_entity.type
_entity.pdbx_description
1 polymer ?
#
loop_
_entity_poly.entity_id
_entity_poly.type
_entity_poly.pdbx_seq_one_letter_code
_entity_poly.pdbx_strand_id
1 'polypeptide(L)'
;MTLYQPFLDYAIALLEERLDLKPYPIPEGFESKKGITGKGKRQEEVLTTSYAVKSPKLRQIRAAHVQGGKSLQVLNFVIFP
;
A
#
# COMPACT_ATOMS: atom_id res chain seq x y z
N MET A 1 -2.03 -14.91 1.43
CA MET A 1 -2.60 -13.91 0.49
C MET A 1 -3.65 -13.12 1.26
N THR A 2 -3.55 -11.79 1.30
CA THR A 2 -4.55 -10.96 1.99
C THR A 2 -5.72 -10.63 1.07
N LEU A 3 -6.80 -10.10 1.64
CA LEU A 3 -8.02 -9.77 0.90
C LEU A 3 -7.74 -8.77 -0.24
N TYR A 4 -6.94 -7.74 0.02
CA TYR A 4 -6.74 -6.64 -0.93
C TYR A 4 -5.49 -6.78 -1.81
N GLN A 5 -4.53 -7.64 -1.45
CA GLN A 5 -3.32 -7.85 -2.23
C GLN A 5 -3.60 -8.13 -3.73
N PRO A 6 -4.51 -9.05 -4.12
CA PRO A 6 -4.77 -9.29 -5.54
C PRO A 6 -5.30 -8.06 -6.30
N PHE A 7 -6.02 -7.15 -5.64
CA PHE A 7 -6.49 -5.92 -6.26
C PHE A 7 -5.34 -4.92 -6.45
N LEU A 8 -4.46 -4.81 -5.45
CA LEU A 8 -3.27 -3.97 -5.53
C LEU A 8 -2.31 -4.47 -6.61
N ASP A 9 -2.05 -5.78 -6.66
CA ASP A 9 -1.18 -6.41 -7.67
C ASP A 9 -1.71 -6.16 -9.08
N TYR A 10 -3.01 -6.38 -9.29
CA TYR A 10 -3.64 -6.12 -10.58
C TYR A 10 -3.55 -4.65 -10.99
N ALA A 11 -3.80 -3.73 -10.06
CA ALA A 11 -3.70 -2.30 -10.33
C ALA A 11 -2.28 -1.87 -10.70
N ILE A 12 -1.26 -2.36 -9.98
CA ILE A 12 0.15 -2.07 -10.28
C ILE A 12 0.51 -2.59 -11.67
N ALA A 13 0.17 -3.85 -11.98
CA ALA A 13 0.45 -4.44 -13.28
C ALA A 13 -0.20 -3.65 -14.43
N LEU A 14 -1.47 -3.23 -14.26
CA LEU A 14 -2.16 -2.42 -15.26
C LEU A 14 -1.52 -1.03 -15.44
N LEU A 15 -1.05 -0.41 -14.35
CA LEU A 15 -0.36 0.88 -14.43
C LEU A 15 1.00 0.75 -15.12
N GLU A 16 1.77 -0.29 -14.83
CA GLU A 16 3.05 -0.60 -15.46
C GLU A 16 2.90 -0.90 -16.95
N GLU A 17 1.82 -1.58 -17.36
CA GLU A 17 1.49 -1.84 -18.76
C GLU A 17 1.17 -0.54 -19.53
N ARG A 18 0.47 0.40 -18.88
CA ARG A 18 -0.19 1.52 -19.56
C ARG A 18 0.55 2.84 -19.46
N LEU A 19 1.47 3.00 -18.51
CA LEU A 19 2.09 4.29 -18.19
C LEU A 19 3.61 4.19 -18.06
N ASP A 20 4.31 5.26 -18.43
CA ASP A 20 5.72 5.46 -18.08
C ASP A 20 5.83 5.82 -16.58
N LEU A 21 5.91 4.79 -15.74
CA LEU A 21 6.00 4.95 -14.29
C LEU A 21 7.43 5.27 -13.86
N LYS A 22 7.54 6.24 -12.95
CA LYS A 22 8.78 6.56 -12.24
C LYS A 22 8.56 6.48 -10.74
N PRO A 23 9.56 6.08 -9.95
CA PRO A 23 9.44 6.08 -8.50
C PRO A 23 9.01 7.45 -7.96
N TYR A 24 8.14 7.44 -6.96
CA TYR A 24 7.80 8.60 -6.15
C TYR A 24 8.32 8.37 -4.74
N PRO A 25 8.97 9.36 -4.09
CA PRO A 25 9.60 9.15 -2.80
C PRO A 25 8.59 8.73 -1.73
N ILE A 26 8.93 7.68 -1.00
CA ILE A 26 8.28 7.28 0.25
C ILE A 26 9.20 7.74 1.39
N PRO A 27 8.67 8.35 2.46
CA PRO A 27 9.49 8.68 3.62
C PRO A 27 10.14 7.43 4.22
N GLU A 28 11.40 7.55 4.65
CA GLU A 28 12.16 6.45 5.21
C GLU A 28 11.41 5.77 6.38
N GLY A 29 11.32 4.44 6.32
CA GLY A 29 10.64 3.62 7.32
C GLY A 29 9.12 3.52 7.12
N PHE A 30 8.58 4.05 6.02
CA PHE A 30 7.17 3.90 5.64
C PHE A 30 6.95 2.97 4.45
N GLU A 31 8.01 2.49 3.80
CA GLU A 31 7.95 1.45 2.76
C GLU A 31 7.32 0.17 3.34
N SER A 32 7.74 -0.18 4.55
CA SER A 32 7.23 -1.30 5.33
C SER A 32 7.36 -0.98 6.81
N LYS A 33 6.24 -0.89 7.51
CA LYS A 33 6.20 -0.58 8.94
C LYS A 33 5.37 -1.62 9.68
N LYS A 34 5.96 -2.18 10.73
CA LYS A 34 5.27 -3.06 11.68
C LYS A 34 4.90 -2.31 12.94
N GLY A 35 3.76 -2.65 13.53
CA GLY A 35 3.33 -2.13 14.82
C GLY A 35 2.43 -3.12 15.54
N ILE A 36 2.43 -3.08 16.86
CA ILE A 36 1.47 -3.85 17.67
C ILE A 36 0.30 -2.93 17.98
N THR A 37 -0.92 -3.40 17.70
CA THR A 37 -2.16 -2.68 18.03
C THR A 37 -3.03 -3.52 18.95
N GLY A 38 -4.01 -2.90 19.60
CA GLY A 38 -4.87 -3.57 20.58
C GLY A 38 -4.26 -3.67 21.98
N LYS A 39 -4.95 -4.36 22.90
CA LYS A 39 -4.56 -4.46 24.31
C LYS A 39 -4.83 -5.86 24.86
N GLY A 40 -3.93 -6.35 25.71
CA GLY A 40 -4.06 -7.65 26.37
C GLY A 40 -4.13 -8.79 25.35
N LYS A 41 -5.11 -9.69 25.51
CA LYS A 41 -5.32 -10.85 24.60
C LYS A 41 -5.76 -10.48 23.18
N ARG A 42 -6.04 -9.19 22.89
CA ARG A 42 -6.43 -8.68 21.57
C ARG A 42 -5.29 -7.93 20.87
N GLN A 43 -4.04 -8.17 21.28
CA GLN A 43 -2.90 -7.60 20.57
C GLN A 43 -2.70 -8.31 19.24
N GLU A 44 -2.56 -7.53 18.17
CA GLU A 44 -2.25 -8.04 16.84
C GLU A 44 -1.07 -7.28 16.24
N GLU A 45 -0.15 -8.01 15.59
CA GLU A 45 0.88 -7.41 14.74
C GLU A 45 0.20 -6.90 13.47
N VAL A 46 0.41 -5.62 13.18
CA VAL A 46 -0.06 -4.94 11.98
C VAL A 46 1.14 -4.60 11.12
N LEU A 47 1.11 -5.02 9.87
CA LEU A 47 2.05 -4.62 8.84
C LEU A 47 1.37 -3.61 7.92
N THR A 48 2.02 -2.48 7.69
CA THR A 48 1.66 -1.51 6.66
C THR A 48 2.76 -1.49 5.61
N THR A 49 2.42 -1.71 4.35
CA THR A 49 3.33 -1.50 3.22
C THR A 49 2.85 -0.35 2.36
N SER A 50 3.79 0.41 1.81
CA SER A 50 3.49 1.56 0.95
C SER A 50 4.06 1.35 -0.45
N TYR A 51 3.30 1.80 -1.45
CA TYR A 51 3.72 1.88 -2.84
C TYR A 51 3.53 3.32 -3.32
N ALA A 52 4.50 3.87 -4.05
CA ALA A 52 4.38 5.20 -4.61
C ALA A 52 5.15 5.35 -5.93
N VAL A 53 4.45 5.81 -6.95
CA VAL A 53 4.99 6.11 -8.29
C VAL A 53 4.36 7.39 -8.83
N LYS A 54 4.86 7.87 -9.97
CA LYS A 54 4.31 8.99 -10.73
C LYS A 54 4.43 8.70 -12.22
N SER A 55 3.69 9.45 -13.04
CA SER A 55 3.83 9.43 -14.50
C SER A 55 3.74 10.86 -15.05
N PRO A 56 4.01 11.11 -16.34
CA PRO A 56 4.03 12.47 -16.90
C PRO A 56 2.74 13.29 -16.67
N LYS A 57 1.58 12.63 -16.57
CA LYS A 57 0.27 13.27 -16.37
C LYS A 57 -0.34 13.05 -14.99
N LEU A 58 0.34 12.29 -14.13
CA LEU A 58 -0.13 11.93 -12.80
C LEU A 58 0.97 12.29 -11.80
N ARG A 59 0.79 13.42 -11.09
CA ARG A 59 1.75 13.91 -10.09
C ARG A 59 2.11 12.85 -9.05
N GLN A 60 1.16 12.01 -8.65
CA GLN A 60 1.37 10.98 -7.64
C GLN A 60 0.35 9.85 -7.76
N ILE A 61 0.81 8.61 -7.68
CA ILE A 61 0.02 7.41 -7.45
C ILE A 61 0.56 6.79 -6.18
N ARG A 62 -0.28 6.55 -5.19
CA ARG A 62 0.16 5.94 -3.92
C ARG A 62 -0.84 4.95 -3.36
N ALA A 63 -0.32 3.87 -2.79
CA ALA A 63 -1.10 2.91 -2.03
C ALA A 63 -0.50 2.72 -0.63
N ALA A 64 -1.36 2.56 0.37
CA ALA A 64 -1.02 2.01 1.67
C ALA A 64 -1.86 0.74 1.89
N HIS A 65 -1.20 -0.38 2.11
CA HIS A 65 -1.83 -1.67 2.35
C HIS A 65 -1.53 -2.10 3.78
N VAL A 66 -2.58 -2.23 4.59
CA VAL A 66 -2.50 -2.56 6.02
C VAL A 66 -3.11 -3.92 6.26
N GLN A 67 -2.38 -4.78 6.95
CA GLN A 67 -2.82 -6.11 7.34
C GLN A 67 -2.52 -6.34 8.83
N GLY A 68 -3.54 -6.70 9.61
CA GLY A 68 -3.45 -7.09 11.01
C GLY A 68 -4.27 -8.35 11.23
N GLY A 69 -3.56 -9.48 11.42
CA GLY A 69 -4.19 -10.78 11.62
C GLY A 69 -5.25 -11.12 10.57
N LYS A 70 -6.40 -11.63 11.04
CA LYS A 70 -7.56 -11.98 10.18
C LYS A 70 -8.62 -10.87 10.11
N SER A 71 -8.57 -9.89 11.02
CA SER A 71 -9.68 -8.98 11.28
C SER A 71 -9.45 -7.57 10.73
N LEU A 72 -8.19 -7.15 10.54
CA LEU A 72 -7.83 -5.85 10.01
C LEU A 72 -7.20 -5.98 8.62
N GLN A 73 -7.90 -5.50 7.60
CA GLN A 73 -7.43 -5.44 6.22
C GLN A 73 -7.87 -4.09 5.65
N VAL A 74 -6.93 -3.28 5.16
CA VAL A 74 -7.21 -1.97 4.56
C VAL A 74 -6.35 -1.76 3.33
N LEU A 75 -6.97 -1.28 2.26
CA LEU A 75 -6.28 -0.73 1.11
C LEU A 75 -6.71 0.72 0.92
N ASN A 76 -5.76 1.65 1.01
CA ASN A 76 -5.95 3.04 0.64
C ASN A 76 -5.14 3.31 -0.63
N PHE A 77 -5.81 3.48 -1.77
CA PHE A 77 -5.17 3.67 -3.07
C PHE A 77 -5.68 4.94 -3.73
N VAL A 78 -4.76 5.88 -4.03
CA VAL A 78 -5.10 7.24 -4.50
C VAL A 78 -4.24 7.62 -5.70
N ILE A 79 -4.88 8.21 -6.70
CA ILE A 79 -4.25 8.74 -7.91
C ILE A 79 -4.53 10.25 -7.98
N PHE A 80 -3.46 11.03 -8.03
CA PHE A 80 -3.50 12.48 -8.19
C PHE A 80 -3.00 12.84 -9.59
N PRO A 81 -3.83 13.51 -10.42
CA PRO A 81 -3.40 14.05 -11.71
C PRO A 81 -2.37 15.16 -11.51
#